data_AF-A0A183EKE4-F1
#
_entry.id   AF-A0A183EKE4-F1
#
_cell.length_a   1.000
_cell.length_b   1.000
_cell.length_c   1.000
_cell.angle_alpha   90.00
_cell.angle_beta   90.00
_cell.angle_gamma   90.00
#
_symmetry.space_group_name_H-M   'P 1'
#
loop_
_entity.id
_entity.type
_entity.pdbx_description
1 polymer ?
#
loop_
_entity_poly.entity_id
_entity_poly.type
_entity_poly.pdbx_seq_one_letter_code
_entity_poly.pdbx_strand_id
1 'polypeptide(L)'
;MATLSALRLLDVCVSMHAPLMGAVRATDSSLIVASLDSLFLTALMGNPAVTYVAVIACYLTQAELFPEHAYYAVSILRELSACRPSLQTRLVQAFSPLAVELIDSCARLTSVKVNPIDASPLDPPCYHGVSGLPLEKIRGETVRSFIEMCSSSLECDPSRANLAYFFCGFNMSDLKNSIIEDPGKALLGFNLWTKKQLF
;
A
#
# COMPACT_ATOMS: atom_id res chain seq x y z
N MET A 1 7.22 -11.10 -16.12
CA MET A 1 8.24 -12.01 -15.56
C MET A 1 9.35 -11.25 -14.84
N ALA A 2 10.14 -10.40 -15.52
CA ALA A 2 11.21 -9.64 -14.84
C ALA A 2 10.70 -8.77 -13.67
N THR A 3 9.56 -8.09 -13.85
CA THR A 3 9.03 -7.21 -12.79
C THR A 3 8.51 -7.97 -11.58
N LEU A 4 7.92 -9.15 -11.76
CA LEU A 4 7.51 -10.01 -10.66
C LEU A 4 8.71 -10.46 -9.82
N SER A 5 9.80 -10.86 -10.48
CA SER A 5 11.06 -11.20 -9.81
C SER A 5 11.64 -10.01 -9.05
N ALA A 6 11.55 -8.80 -9.62
CA ALA A 6 11.99 -7.58 -8.94
C ALA A 6 11.14 -7.28 -7.69
N LEU A 7 9.81 -7.39 -7.77
CA LEU A 7 8.92 -7.22 -6.62
C LEU A 7 9.19 -8.26 -5.53
N ARG A 8 9.40 -9.51 -5.89
CA ARG A 8 9.80 -10.58 -4.95
C ARG A 8 11.10 -10.26 -4.23
N LEU A 9 12.12 -9.82 -4.96
CA LEU A 9 13.38 -9.43 -4.36
C LEU A 9 13.23 -8.21 -3.44
N LEU A 10 12.46 -7.20 -3.86
CA LEU A 10 12.18 -6.02 -3.05
C LEU A 10 11.44 -6.37 -1.76
N ASP A 11 10.45 -7.25 -1.82
CA ASP A 11 9.70 -7.76 -0.66
C ASP A 11 10.62 -8.45 0.36
N VAL A 12 11.54 -9.31 -0.11
CA VAL A 12 12.57 -9.92 0.74
C VAL A 12 13.51 -8.87 1.33
N CYS A 13 13.98 -7.90 0.54
CA CYS A 13 14.85 -6.83 1.03
C CYS A 13 14.16 -5.97 2.10
N VAL A 14 12.88 -5.67 1.92
CA VAL A 14 12.07 -4.87 2.85
C VAL A 14 11.87 -5.62 4.16
N SER A 15 11.44 -6.88 4.11
CA SER A 15 11.25 -7.72 5.32
C SER A 15 12.54 -7.95 6.11
N MET A 16 13.69 -8.00 5.43
CA MET A 16 15.01 -8.17 6.07
C MET A 16 15.63 -6.86 6.58
N HIS A 17 15.04 -5.70 6.29
CA HIS A 17 15.63 -4.40 6.64
C HIS A 17 15.75 -4.19 8.16
N ALA A 18 14.69 -4.43 8.92
CA ALA A 18 14.71 -4.26 10.37
C ALA A 18 15.66 -5.25 11.09
N PRO A 19 15.66 -6.57 10.76
CA PRO A 19 16.67 -7.51 11.26
C PRO A 19 18.10 -7.07 10.94
N LEU A 20 18.37 -6.63 9.70
CA LEU A 20 19.68 -6.14 9.30
C LEU A 20 20.11 -4.92 10.12
N MET A 21 19.21 -3.95 10.30
CA MET A 21 19.44 -2.78 11.15
C MET A 21 19.78 -3.18 12.59
N GLY A 22 19.09 -4.17 13.14
CA GLY A 22 19.38 -4.73 14.47
C GLY A 22 20.78 -5.34 14.54
N ALA A 23 21.15 -6.15 13.54
CA ALA A 23 22.47 -6.79 13.49
C ALA A 23 23.62 -5.80 13.33
N VAL A 24 23.48 -4.78 12.47
CA VAL A 24 24.49 -3.72 12.30
C VAL A 24 24.71 -2.97 13.62
N ARG A 25 23.63 -2.62 14.33
CA ARG A 25 23.71 -1.96 15.64
C ARG A 25 24.40 -2.82 16.69
N ALA A 26 24.28 -4.14 16.61
CA ALA A 26 24.87 -5.06 17.58
C ALA A 26 26.39 -5.28 17.38
N THR A 27 26.96 -4.82 16.27
CA THR A 27 28.36 -5.10 15.89
C THR A 27 29.29 -3.91 16.01
N ASP A 28 28.88 -2.82 16.69
CA ASP A 28 29.59 -1.52 16.74
C ASP A 28 30.05 -1.03 15.36
N SER A 29 29.34 -1.42 14.32
CA SER A 29 29.66 -1.10 12.94
C SER A 29 29.32 0.35 12.62
N SER A 30 30.19 1.02 11.87
CA SER A 30 29.94 2.38 11.35
C SER A 30 29.08 2.40 10.08
N LEU A 31 28.51 1.25 9.69
CA LEU A 31 27.73 1.13 8.46
C LEU A 31 26.40 1.87 8.59
N ILE A 32 26.14 2.79 7.68
CA ILE A 32 24.88 3.54 7.59
C ILE A 32 23.99 2.85 6.57
N VAL A 33 22.88 2.27 7.04
CA VAL A 33 21.83 1.73 6.17
C VAL A 33 20.76 2.80 5.97
N ALA A 34 20.41 3.07 4.72
CA ALA A 34 19.34 3.99 4.38
C ALA A 34 17.99 3.49 4.93
N SER A 35 17.14 4.41 5.38
CA SER A 35 15.78 4.05 5.80
C SER A 35 14.91 3.72 4.58
N LEU A 36 13.98 2.77 4.73
CA LEU A 36 13.10 2.34 3.64
C LEU A 36 12.33 3.50 3.02
N ASP A 37 11.83 4.42 3.83
CA ASP A 37 11.11 5.58 3.32
C ASP A 37 11.97 6.51 2.46
N SER A 38 13.28 6.63 2.73
CA SER A 38 14.18 7.39 1.86
C SER A 38 14.29 6.74 0.49
N LEU A 39 14.34 5.41 0.42
CA LEU A 39 14.46 4.66 -0.84
C LEU A 39 13.16 4.71 -1.64
N PHE A 40 12.02 4.42 -1.00
CA PHE A 40 10.74 4.24 -1.69
C PHE A 40 10.01 5.56 -1.99
N LEU A 41 10.24 6.63 -1.21
CA LEU A 41 9.69 7.95 -1.48
C LEU A 41 10.61 8.83 -2.32
N THR A 42 11.77 8.30 -2.75
CA THR A 42 12.59 8.98 -3.75
C THR A 42 11.82 9.07 -5.07
N ALA A 43 11.88 10.24 -5.70
CA ALA A 43 11.27 10.45 -7.00
C ALA A 43 12.03 9.70 -8.09
N LEU A 44 11.31 9.22 -9.10
CA LEU A 44 11.91 8.50 -10.21
C LEU A 44 12.79 9.42 -11.05
N MET A 45 13.92 8.87 -11.49
CA MET A 45 14.78 9.57 -12.44
C MET A 45 13.98 9.85 -13.73
N GLY A 46 13.89 11.12 -14.10
CA GLY A 46 13.15 11.58 -15.28
C GLY A 46 11.67 11.89 -15.03
N ASN A 47 11.11 11.60 -13.86
CA ASN A 47 9.78 12.07 -13.48
C ASN A 47 9.70 12.40 -11.98
N PRO A 48 9.95 13.66 -11.58
CA PRO A 48 9.97 14.07 -10.18
C PRO A 48 8.60 13.98 -9.48
N ALA A 49 7.52 13.87 -10.25
CA ALA A 49 6.16 13.77 -9.72
C ALA A 49 5.78 12.34 -9.29
N VAL A 50 6.57 11.33 -9.65
CA VAL A 50 6.26 9.93 -9.37
C VAL A 50 7.35 9.32 -8.49
N THR A 51 6.94 8.68 -7.40
CA THR A 51 7.84 7.97 -6.48
C THR A 51 7.85 6.48 -6.78
N TYR A 52 8.88 5.77 -6.34
CA TYR A 52 8.92 4.30 -6.45
C TYR A 52 7.72 3.63 -5.77
N VAL A 53 7.30 4.16 -4.61
CA VAL A 53 6.13 3.62 -3.90
C VAL A 53 4.83 3.80 -4.68
N ALA A 54 4.66 4.90 -5.42
CA ALA A 54 3.49 5.10 -6.27
C ALA A 54 3.46 4.09 -7.43
N VAL A 55 4.62 3.78 -8.04
CA VAL A 55 4.71 2.74 -9.07
C VAL A 55 4.38 1.36 -8.52
N ILE A 56 4.82 1.03 -7.30
CA ILE A 56 4.47 -0.22 -6.65
C ILE A 56 2.96 -0.29 -6.41
N ALA A 57 2.35 0.80 -5.94
CA ALA A 57 0.91 0.88 -5.72
C ALA A 57 0.09 0.68 -7.02
N CYS A 58 0.61 1.05 -8.19
CA CYS A 58 -0.06 0.78 -9.48
C CYS A 58 -0.32 -0.72 -9.74
N TYR A 59 0.40 -1.65 -9.10
CA TYR A 59 0.07 -3.07 -9.22
C TYR A 59 -1.26 -3.43 -8.54
N LEU A 60 -1.73 -2.63 -7.59
CA LEU A 60 -3.04 -2.79 -6.97
C LEU A 60 -4.17 -2.42 -7.93
N THR A 61 -3.96 -1.43 -8.81
CA THR A 61 -4.96 -1.07 -9.82
C THR A 61 -5.09 -2.13 -10.92
N GLN A 62 -4.08 -3.01 -11.04
CA GLN A 62 -4.04 -4.11 -12.00
C GLN A 62 -4.12 -5.49 -11.33
N ALA A 63 -4.61 -5.56 -10.09
CA ALA A 63 -4.62 -6.79 -9.30
C ALA A 63 -5.38 -7.96 -9.94
N GLU A 64 -6.38 -7.66 -10.77
CA GLU A 64 -7.15 -8.67 -11.51
C GLU A 64 -6.30 -9.35 -12.61
N LEU A 65 -5.43 -8.59 -13.28
CA LEU A 65 -4.54 -9.07 -14.34
C LEU A 65 -3.26 -9.68 -13.77
N PHE A 66 -2.77 -9.13 -12.66
CA PHE A 66 -1.47 -9.47 -12.09
C PHE A 66 -1.58 -9.75 -10.58
N PRO A 67 -2.30 -10.82 -10.17
CA PRO A 67 -2.63 -11.11 -8.77
C PRO A 67 -1.39 -11.30 -7.90
N GLU A 68 -0.36 -11.98 -8.40
CA GLU A 68 0.90 -12.12 -7.66
C GLU A 68 1.64 -10.78 -7.49
N HIS A 69 1.58 -9.89 -8.49
CA HIS A 69 2.23 -8.59 -8.39
C HIS A 69 1.51 -7.73 -7.34
N ALA A 70 0.18 -7.78 -7.32
CA ALA A 70 -0.61 -7.12 -6.29
C ALA A 70 -0.30 -7.66 -4.89
N TYR A 71 -0.16 -8.97 -4.72
CA TYR A 71 0.28 -9.56 -3.44
C TYR A 71 1.60 -8.95 -2.95
N TYR A 72 2.65 -8.98 -3.77
CA TYR A 72 3.96 -8.45 -3.37
C TYR A 72 3.92 -6.92 -3.18
N ALA A 73 3.12 -6.21 -3.98
CA ALA A 73 2.93 -4.78 -3.78
C ALA A 73 2.28 -4.48 -2.43
N VAL A 74 1.18 -5.15 -2.06
CA VAL A 74 0.55 -4.98 -0.74
C VAL A 74 1.51 -5.35 0.39
N SER A 75 2.26 -6.46 0.25
CA SER A 75 3.22 -6.90 1.25
C SER A 75 4.28 -5.84 1.52
N ILE A 76 4.91 -5.29 0.46
CA ILE A 76 5.86 -4.18 0.57
C ILE A 76 5.22 -2.95 1.23
N LEU A 77 4.01 -2.58 0.80
CA LEU A 77 3.31 -1.41 1.34
C LEU A 77 2.92 -1.59 2.82
N ARG A 78 2.59 -2.81 3.26
CA ARG A 78 2.31 -3.14 4.66
C ARG A 78 3.54 -2.90 5.52
N GLU A 79 4.68 -3.42 5.12
CA GLU A 79 5.94 -3.22 5.86
C GLU A 79 6.33 -1.74 5.92
N LEU A 80 6.15 -1.01 4.81
CA LEU A 80 6.39 0.43 4.78
C LEU A 80 5.42 1.18 5.70
N SER A 81 4.13 0.85 5.70
CA SER A 81 3.13 1.56 6.52
C SER A 81 3.39 1.36 8.03
N ALA A 82 3.89 0.20 8.43
CA ALA A 82 4.17 -0.11 9.84
C ALA A 82 5.43 0.57 10.40
N CYS A 83 6.29 1.19 9.57
CA CYS A 83 7.59 1.69 10.01
C CYS A 83 7.53 2.84 11.03
N ARG A 84 6.71 3.89 10.78
CA ARG A 84 6.57 5.06 11.68
C ARG A 84 5.37 5.95 11.34
N PRO A 85 4.79 6.68 12.32
CA PRO A 85 3.64 7.54 12.11
C PRO A 85 3.82 8.59 11.00
N SER A 86 4.98 9.26 10.96
CA SER A 86 5.26 10.32 9.99
C SER A 86 5.29 9.85 8.53
N LEU A 87 5.41 8.55 8.29
CA LEU A 87 5.42 7.97 6.96
C LEU A 87 4.01 7.85 6.37
N GLN A 88 2.99 7.69 7.22
CA GLN A 88 1.59 7.54 6.80
C GLN A 88 1.14 8.71 5.91
N THR A 89 1.32 9.94 6.37
CA THR A 89 0.94 11.14 5.61
C THR A 89 1.71 11.28 4.31
N ARG A 90 2.99 10.87 4.28
CA ARG A 90 3.82 10.92 3.06
C ARG A 90 3.40 9.88 2.04
N LEU A 91 3.00 8.68 2.48
CA LEU A 91 2.44 7.65 1.61
C LEU A 91 1.11 8.10 1.01
N VAL A 92 0.22 8.69 1.82
CA VAL A 92 -1.03 9.29 1.35
C VAL A 92 -0.78 10.34 0.28
N GLN A 93 0.20 11.24 0.49
CA GLN A 93 0.59 12.24 -0.51
C GLN A 93 1.12 11.60 -1.80
N ALA A 94 1.96 10.57 -1.69
CA ALA A 94 2.49 9.84 -2.83
C ALA A 94 1.40 9.11 -3.64
N PHE A 95 0.32 8.68 -2.99
CA PHE A 95 -0.79 7.98 -3.62
C PHE A 95 -1.92 8.89 -4.09
N SER A 96 -1.97 10.13 -3.63
CA SER A 96 -3.02 11.10 -3.99
C SER A 96 -3.24 11.24 -5.51
N PRO A 97 -2.21 11.25 -6.38
CA PRO A 97 -2.42 11.29 -7.84
C PRO A 97 -3.16 10.06 -8.41
N LEU A 98 -3.15 8.93 -7.70
CA LEU A 98 -3.75 7.66 -8.10
C LEU A 98 -5.01 7.33 -7.28
N ALA A 99 -5.52 8.28 -6.47
CA ALA A 99 -6.49 7.99 -5.43
C ALA A 99 -7.76 7.29 -5.93
N VAL A 100 -8.36 7.80 -7.00
CA VAL A 100 -9.62 7.24 -7.54
C VAL A 100 -9.43 5.78 -7.96
N GLU A 101 -8.38 5.49 -8.74
CA GLU A 101 -8.11 4.15 -9.23
C GLU A 101 -7.71 3.18 -8.11
N LEU A 102 -6.91 3.65 -7.14
CA LEU A 102 -6.47 2.84 -6.01
C LEU A 102 -7.63 2.48 -5.08
N ILE A 103 -8.47 3.44 -4.71
CA ILE A 103 -9.62 3.23 -3.84
C ILE A 103 -10.58 2.22 -4.49
N ASP A 104 -10.95 2.47 -5.75
CA ASP A 104 -11.88 1.62 -6.49
C ASP A 104 -11.32 0.19 -6.70
N SER A 105 -10.05 0.07 -7.06
CA SER A 105 -9.42 -1.24 -7.25
C SER A 105 -9.26 -2.02 -5.94
N CYS A 106 -8.94 -1.35 -4.83
CA CYS A 106 -8.87 -2.00 -3.52
C CYS A 106 -10.26 -2.37 -2.98
N ALA A 107 -11.30 -1.59 -3.30
CA ALA A 107 -12.68 -1.94 -3.01
C ALA A 107 -13.12 -3.19 -3.78
N ARG A 108 -12.75 -3.33 -5.06
CA ARG A 108 -13.00 -4.56 -5.85
C ARG A 108 -12.18 -5.74 -5.36
N LEU A 109 -10.92 -5.53 -4.99
CA LEU A 109 -10.03 -6.55 -4.44
C LEU A 109 -10.63 -7.20 -3.20
N THR A 110 -11.26 -6.42 -2.32
CA THR A 110 -11.89 -6.88 -1.08
C THR A 110 -13.33 -7.38 -1.25
N SER A 111 -13.90 -7.26 -2.44
CA SER A 111 -15.29 -7.65 -2.71
C SER A 111 -15.44 -9.13 -3.05
N VAL A 112 -16.05 -9.88 -2.13
CA VAL A 112 -16.40 -11.30 -2.31
C VAL A 112 -17.42 -11.55 -3.43
N LYS A 113 -18.12 -10.51 -3.90
CA LYS A 113 -19.07 -10.60 -5.02
C LYS A 113 -18.38 -10.53 -6.39
N VAL A 114 -17.24 -9.85 -6.45
CA VAL A 114 -16.52 -9.56 -7.70
C VAL A 114 -15.46 -10.61 -7.95
N ASN A 115 -14.75 -11.02 -6.89
CA ASN A 115 -13.65 -11.97 -6.99
C ASN A 115 -13.85 -13.12 -5.99
N PRO A 116 -13.70 -14.40 -6.42
CA PRO A 116 -13.55 -15.50 -5.47
C PRO A 116 -12.28 -15.28 -4.64
N ILE A 117 -12.46 -15.33 -3.33
CA ILE A 117 -11.43 -15.11 -2.32
C ILE A 117 -11.45 -16.32 -1.39
N ASP A 118 -10.31 -16.98 -1.24
CA ASP A 118 -10.10 -18.02 -0.24
C ASP A 118 -9.20 -17.47 0.87
N ALA A 119 -9.82 -16.96 1.93
CA ALA A 119 -9.15 -16.49 3.13
C ALA A 119 -9.91 -16.95 4.37
N SER A 120 -9.28 -17.80 5.17
CA SER A 120 -9.77 -18.18 6.50
C SER A 120 -8.97 -17.44 7.56
N PRO A 121 -9.61 -16.80 8.56
CA PRO A 121 -8.89 -16.20 9.69
C PRO A 121 -8.18 -17.24 10.57
N LEU A 122 -8.50 -18.53 10.41
CA LEU A 122 -7.86 -19.63 11.12
C LEU A 122 -6.61 -20.15 10.40
N ASP A 123 -6.46 -19.85 9.11
CA ASP A 123 -5.29 -20.28 8.35
C ASP A 123 -4.09 -19.41 8.71
N PRO A 124 -2.89 -20.01 8.86
CA PRO A 124 -1.68 -19.23 9.02
C PRO A 124 -1.45 -18.38 7.75
N PRO A 125 -1.09 -17.10 7.90
CA PRO A 125 -0.74 -16.24 6.79
C PRO A 125 0.48 -16.77 6.01
N CYS A 126 0.41 -16.69 4.69
CA CYS A 126 1.51 -17.09 3.81
C CYS A 126 2.48 -15.92 3.64
N TYR A 127 3.52 -15.84 4.48
CA TYR A 127 4.52 -14.75 4.42
C TYR A 127 5.71 -15.02 3.48
N HIS A 128 5.89 -16.25 3.00
CA HIS A 128 7.05 -16.64 2.18
C HIS A 128 6.75 -16.68 0.67
N GLY A 129 5.76 -15.89 0.26
CA GLY A 129 5.30 -15.82 -1.11
C GLY A 129 4.15 -16.77 -1.43
N VAL A 130 3.51 -16.49 -2.55
CA VAL A 130 2.25 -17.13 -2.98
C VAL A 130 2.40 -17.90 -4.29
N SER A 131 3.64 -18.17 -4.69
CA SER A 131 3.95 -18.86 -5.94
C SER A 131 3.37 -20.28 -5.94
N GLY A 132 2.58 -20.60 -6.95
CA GLY A 132 1.97 -21.93 -7.11
C GLY A 132 0.70 -22.15 -6.28
N LEU A 133 0.23 -21.16 -5.53
CA LEU A 133 -1.07 -21.21 -4.88
C LEU A 133 -2.21 -21.01 -5.90
N PRO A 134 -3.41 -21.56 -5.63
CA PRO A 134 -4.60 -21.23 -6.41
C PRO A 134 -4.89 -19.72 -6.39
N LEU A 135 -5.50 -19.21 -7.46
CA LEU A 135 -5.74 -17.78 -7.65
C LEU A 135 -6.57 -17.16 -6.52
N GLU A 136 -7.61 -17.87 -6.09
CA GLU A 136 -8.47 -17.51 -4.97
C GLU A 136 -7.69 -17.37 -3.66
N LYS A 137 -6.67 -18.22 -3.45
CA LYS A 137 -5.79 -18.15 -2.28
C LYS A 137 -4.85 -16.95 -2.37
N ILE A 138 -4.25 -16.70 -3.54
CA ILE A 138 -3.42 -15.49 -3.77
C ILE A 138 -4.21 -14.22 -3.46
N ARG A 139 -5.47 -14.16 -3.93
CA ARG A 139 -6.38 -13.04 -3.65
C ARG A 139 -6.69 -12.93 -2.17
N GLY A 140 -6.95 -14.05 -1.50
CA GLY A 140 -7.16 -14.11 -0.06
C GLY A 140 -5.98 -13.58 0.76
N GLU A 141 -4.77 -14.01 0.44
CA GLU A 141 -3.56 -13.51 1.09
C GLU A 141 -3.33 -12.01 0.80
N THR A 142 -3.60 -11.56 -0.43
CA THR A 142 -3.53 -10.13 -0.78
C THR A 142 -4.52 -9.30 0.05
N VAL A 143 -5.77 -9.75 0.15
CA VAL A 143 -6.82 -9.08 0.94
C VAL A 143 -6.46 -9.06 2.43
N ARG A 144 -5.98 -10.18 2.97
CA ARG A 144 -5.52 -10.24 4.36
C ARG A 144 -4.41 -9.21 4.61
N SER A 145 -3.38 -9.21 3.78
CA SER A 145 -2.26 -8.26 3.90
C SER A 145 -2.70 -6.80 3.74
N PHE A 146 -3.73 -6.54 2.92
CA PHE A 146 -4.27 -5.19 2.71
C PHE A 146 -5.03 -4.71 3.95
N ILE A 147 -5.83 -5.60 4.56
CA ILE A 147 -6.54 -5.30 5.81
C ILE A 147 -5.55 -5.09 6.94
N GLU A 148 -4.51 -5.93 7.06
CA GLU A 148 -3.42 -5.75 8.02
C GLU A 148 -2.75 -4.37 7.86
N MET A 149 -2.41 -3.99 6.62
CA MET A 149 -1.82 -2.67 6.33
C MET A 149 -2.73 -1.53 6.82
N CYS A 150 -4.03 -1.60 6.55
CA CYS A 150 -5.00 -0.61 7.00
C CYS A 150 -5.10 -0.57 8.54
N SER A 151 -5.17 -1.73 9.19
CA SER A 151 -5.19 -1.83 10.66
C SER A 151 -3.94 -1.22 11.28
N SER A 152 -2.76 -1.59 10.80
CA SER A 152 -1.48 -1.02 11.26
C SER A 152 -1.41 0.49 11.02
N SER A 153 -1.96 0.99 9.91
CA SER A 153 -2.04 2.43 9.64
C SER A 153 -2.90 3.18 10.66
N LEU A 154 -4.03 2.61 11.09
CA LEU A 154 -4.88 3.18 12.13
C LEU A 154 -4.20 3.16 13.50
N GLU A 155 -3.53 2.07 13.83
CA GLU A 155 -2.80 1.92 15.10
C GLU A 155 -1.59 2.88 15.18
N CYS A 156 -0.92 3.11 14.05
CA CYS A 156 0.28 3.93 13.98
C CYS A 156 0.00 5.43 14.16
N ASP A 157 -1.03 5.97 13.49
CA ASP A 157 -1.44 7.37 13.65
C ASP A 157 -2.95 7.55 13.37
N PRO A 158 -3.82 7.32 14.36
CA PRO A 158 -5.27 7.48 14.20
C PRO A 158 -5.70 8.95 14.12
N SER A 159 -4.82 9.89 14.45
CA SER A 159 -5.17 11.32 14.57
C SER A 159 -4.93 12.12 13.29
N ARG A 160 -4.24 11.53 12.32
CA ARG A 160 -3.81 12.18 11.07
C ARG A 160 -4.18 11.34 9.86
N ALA A 161 -3.94 11.92 8.67
CA ALA A 161 -4.11 11.22 7.41
C ALA A 161 -3.22 9.97 7.38
N ASN A 162 -3.85 8.83 7.15
CA ASN A 162 -3.23 7.50 7.06
C ASN A 162 -3.86 6.69 5.93
N LEU A 163 -3.23 5.56 5.59
CA LEU A 163 -3.67 4.75 4.45
C LEU A 163 -5.08 4.17 4.64
N ALA A 164 -5.49 3.84 5.85
CA ALA A 164 -6.83 3.32 6.08
C ALA A 164 -7.90 4.35 5.75
N TYR A 165 -7.75 5.59 6.23
CA TYR A 165 -8.67 6.67 5.88
C TYR A 165 -8.63 6.98 4.38
N PHE A 166 -7.45 6.93 3.75
CA PHE A 166 -7.30 7.11 2.31
C PHE A 166 -8.09 6.07 1.51
N PHE A 167 -7.91 4.78 1.80
CA PHE A 167 -8.59 3.70 1.09
C PHE A 167 -10.10 3.65 1.37
N CYS A 168 -10.55 4.16 2.52
CA CYS A 168 -11.97 4.34 2.81
C CYS A 168 -12.58 5.61 2.17
N GLY A 169 -11.80 6.39 1.41
CA GLY A 169 -12.30 7.56 0.69
C GLY A 169 -12.54 8.79 1.55
N PHE A 170 -11.92 8.89 2.73
CA PHE A 170 -12.06 10.07 3.58
C PHE A 170 -11.36 11.29 2.95
N ASN A 171 -11.81 12.48 3.30
CA ASN A 171 -11.12 13.72 2.98
C ASN A 171 -9.88 13.89 3.89
N MET A 172 -8.69 13.65 3.34
CA MET A 172 -7.42 13.73 4.08
C MET A 172 -7.09 15.14 4.60
N SER A 173 -7.66 16.19 4.00
CA SER A 173 -7.44 17.58 4.44
C SER A 173 -8.37 17.99 5.58
N ASP A 174 -9.48 17.28 5.75
CA ASP A 174 -10.47 17.53 6.80
C ASP A 174 -11.14 16.21 7.20
N LEU A 175 -10.43 15.41 8.01
CA LEU A 175 -10.91 14.12 8.49
C LEU A 175 -12.15 14.26 9.39
N LYS A 176 -12.28 15.36 10.14
CA LYS A 176 -13.37 15.58 11.10
C LYS A 176 -14.70 15.82 10.39
N ASN A 177 -14.69 16.56 9.29
CA ASN A 177 -15.90 16.85 8.50
C ASN A 177 -15.99 16.00 7.23
N SER A 178 -15.20 14.93 7.14
CA SER A 178 -15.22 14.04 5.99
C SER A 178 -16.56 13.32 5.89
N ILE A 179 -17.35 13.67 4.89
CA ILE A 179 -18.58 12.96 4.53
C ILE A 179 -18.21 11.93 3.47
N ILE A 180 -18.43 10.65 3.76
CA ILE A 180 -18.31 9.60 2.75
C ILE A 180 -19.54 9.73 1.85
N GLU A 181 -19.35 10.09 0.59
CA GLU A 181 -20.47 10.20 -0.36
C GLU A 181 -21.13 8.82 -0.56
N ASP A 182 -22.46 8.83 -0.62
CA ASP A 182 -23.27 7.63 -0.85
C ASP A 182 -22.83 6.93 -2.16
N PRO A 183 -22.57 5.61 -2.19
CA PRO A 183 -21.97 4.92 -3.35
C PRO A 183 -22.74 5.09 -4.67
N GLY A 184 -23.98 5.57 -4.63
CA GLY A 184 -24.82 5.86 -5.81
C GLY A 184 -24.75 7.29 -6.37
N LYS A 185 -24.01 8.22 -5.75
CA LYS A 185 -23.97 9.64 -6.17
C LYS A 185 -22.58 10.18 -6.59
N ALA A 186 -21.51 9.44 -6.36
CA ALA A 186 -20.13 9.96 -6.39
C ALA A 186 -19.48 10.20 -7.77
N LEU A 187 -20.18 9.96 -8.89
CA LEU A 187 -19.61 10.22 -10.23
C LEU A 187 -19.45 11.71 -10.57
N LEU A 188 -19.89 12.64 -9.69
CA LEU A 188 -19.85 14.08 -9.95
C LEU A 188 -18.99 14.91 -8.95
N GLY A 189 -18.56 14.33 -7.82
CA GLY A 189 -17.91 15.08 -6.72
C GLY A 189 -16.38 15.19 -6.76
N PHE A 190 -15.68 14.27 -7.43
CA PHE A 190 -14.20 14.20 -7.37
C PHE A 190 -13.45 15.31 -8.12
N ASN A 191 -14.15 16.16 -8.89
CA ASN A 191 -13.58 17.29 -9.62
C ASN A 191 -13.08 18.46 -8.72
N LEU A 192 -13.25 18.37 -7.39
CA LEU A 192 -12.81 19.41 -6.46
C LEU A 192 -11.35 19.27 -6.00
N TRP A 193 -10.72 18.11 -6.16
CA TRP A 193 -9.32 17.91 -5.76
C TRP A 193 -8.31 18.47 -6.76
N THR A 194 -8.61 18.47 -8.06
CA THR A 194 -7.68 18.98 -9.11
C THR A 194 -7.79 20.49 -9.34
N LYS A 195 -8.88 21.16 -8.94
CA LYS A 195 -9.07 22.60 -9.18
C LYS A 195 -8.50 23.54 -8.13
N LYS A 196 -8.06 23.05 -6.96
CA LYS A 196 -7.56 23.91 -5.86
C LYS A 196 -6.04 24.16 -5.85
N GLN A 197 -5.29 23.70 -6.87
CA GLN A 197 -3.85 23.98 -6.99
C GLN A 197 -3.46 24.84 -8.20
N LEU A 198 -4.42 25.46 -8.88
CA LEU A 198 -4.16 26.48 -9.90
C LEU A 198 -4.85 27.76 -9.46
N PHE A 199 -4.25 28.51 -8.53
CA PHE A 199 -4.21 29.97 -8.44
C PHE A 199 -3.24 30.37 -7.33
#